data_AF-A0A199UZ03-F1
#
_entry.id   AF-A0A199UZ03-F1
#
_cell.length_a   1.000
_cell.length_b   1.000
_cell.length_c   1.000
_cell.angle_alpha   90.00
_cell.angle_beta   90.00
_cell.angle_gamma   90.00
#
_symmetry.space_group_name_H-M   'P 1'
#
loop_
_entity.id
_entity.type
_entity.pdbx_description
1 polymer ?
#
loop_
_entity_poly.entity_id
_entity_poly.type
_entity_poly.pdbx_seq_one_letter_code
_entity_poly.pdbx_strand_id
1 'polypeptide(L)'
;MEKNILRLWILSSLQPLDYVVVAFLPGISEELLFRGGLMPLFGLNWISALGIGALFGVLHLGGGRKLSYAVWATFVGFAYGVATVTSASLVVPMASHSLNNLVGGLLWLFAASNPQEKQM
;
A
#
# COMPACT_ATOMS: atom_id res chain seq x y z
N MET A 1 34.15 -14.05 0.49
CA MET A 1 34.14 -12.67 -0.02
C MET A 1 32.77 -12.30 -0.58
N GLU A 2 32.18 -13.09 -1.50
CA GLU A 2 30.82 -12.87 -2.04
C GLU A 2 29.72 -12.73 -0.98
N LYS A 3 29.73 -13.56 0.07
CA LYS A 3 28.73 -13.49 1.16
C LYS A 3 28.69 -12.14 1.90
N ASN A 4 29.78 -11.38 1.90
CA ASN A 4 29.85 -10.06 2.53
C ASN A 4 29.36 -8.96 1.58
N ILE A 5 29.55 -9.12 0.27
CA ILE A 5 29.08 -8.18 -0.76
C ILE A 5 27.55 -8.24 -0.86
N LEU A 6 26.97 -9.43 -0.85
CA LEU A 6 25.50 -9.60 -0.84
C LEU A 6 24.85 -9.00 0.42
N ARG A 7 25.50 -9.11 1.58
CA ARG A 7 25.01 -8.49 2.83
C ARG A 7 25.02 -6.96 2.78
N LEU A 8 26.01 -6.35 2.13
CA LEU A 8 26.12 -4.90 1.97
C LEU A 8 24.97 -4.31 1.14
N TRP A 9 24.51 -5.02 0.11
CA TRP A 9 23.41 -4.59 -0.76
C TRP A 9 22.02 -4.87 -0.17
N ILE A 10 21.87 -5.95 0.61
CA ILE A 10 20.58 -6.32 1.20
C ILE A 10 20.29 -5.54 2.50
N LEU A 11 21.32 -5.07 3.21
CA LEU A 11 21.19 -4.38 4.49
C LEU A 11 21.46 -2.86 4.42
N SER A 12 21.74 -2.31 3.24
CA SER A 12 21.86 -0.87 3.07
C SER A 12 20.51 -0.18 3.27
N SER A 13 20.51 1.00 3.87
CA SER A 13 19.31 1.84 3.93
C SER A 13 18.78 2.09 2.52
N LEU A 14 17.46 2.10 2.37
CA LEU A 14 16.78 2.47 1.13
C LEU A 14 17.29 3.83 0.66
N GLN A 15 17.69 3.91 -0.61
CA GLN A 15 17.98 5.17 -1.26
C GLN A 15 16.67 5.92 -1.54
N PRO A 16 16.70 7.25 -1.72
CA PRO A 16 15.47 8.03 -1.95
C PRO A 16 14.60 7.52 -3.12
N LEU A 17 15.23 6.99 -4.18
CA LEU A 17 14.52 6.42 -5.32
C LEU A 17 13.82 5.09 -4.99
N ASP A 18 14.36 4.32 -4.06
CA ASP A 18 13.77 3.03 -3.65
C ASP A 18 12.41 3.25 -2.99
N TYR A 19 12.21 4.36 -2.27
CA TYR A 19 10.90 4.71 -1.71
C TYR A 19 9.85 4.94 -2.79
N VAL A 20 10.22 5.53 -3.93
CA VAL A 20 9.30 5.71 -5.07
C VAL A 20 8.91 4.36 -5.64
N VAL A 21 9.89 3.48 -5.87
CA VAL A 21 9.63 2.14 -6.42
C VAL A 21 8.77 1.32 -5.46
N VAL A 22 9.12 1.28 -4.17
CA VAL A 22 8.39 0.55 -3.13
C VAL A 22 7.01 1.14 -2.87
N ALA A 23 6.78 2.42 -3.12
CA ALA A 23 5.46 3.01 -2.99
C ALA A 23 4.55 2.73 -4.20
N PHE A 24 5.07 2.94 -5.41
CA PHE A 24 4.29 2.93 -6.64
C PHE A 24 4.09 1.52 -7.20
N LEU A 25 5.12 0.67 -7.17
CA LEU A 25 5.02 -0.67 -7.75
C LEU A 25 3.89 -1.51 -7.11
N PRO A 26 3.83 -1.65 -5.77
CA PRO A 26 2.71 -2.35 -5.15
C PRO A 26 1.40 -1.59 -5.35
N GLY A 27 1.38 -0.26 -5.18
CA GLY A 27 0.16 0.54 -5.37
C GLY A 27 -0.48 0.33 -6.75
N ILE A 28 0.31 0.32 -7.82
CA ILE A 28 -0.17 0.06 -9.17
C ILE A 28 -0.63 -1.39 -9.34
N SER A 29 0.21 -2.36 -8.92
CA SER A 29 -0.09 -3.78 -9.12
C SER A 29 -1.31 -4.26 -8.33
N GLU A 30 -1.51 -3.74 -7.12
CA GLU A 30 -2.65 -4.09 -6.28
C GLU A 30 -3.94 -3.49 -6.85
N GLU A 31 -3.93 -2.24 -7.32
CA GLU A 31 -5.11 -1.67 -7.98
C GLU A 31 -5.45 -2.37 -9.31
N LEU A 32 -4.44 -2.78 -10.09
CA LEU A 32 -4.67 -3.64 -11.26
C LEU A 32 -5.38 -4.93 -10.87
N LEU A 33 -4.92 -5.60 -9.81
CA LEU A 33 -5.51 -6.86 -9.34
C LEU A 33 -6.93 -6.65 -8.77
N PHE A 34 -7.08 -5.77 -7.79
CA PHE A 34 -8.32 -5.64 -7.04
C PHE A 34 -9.40 -4.87 -7.81
N ARG A 35 -9.05 -3.79 -8.52
CA ARG A 35 -10.02 -2.90 -9.18
C ARG A 35 -10.10 -3.18 -10.68
N GLY A 36 -8.99 -3.55 -11.30
CA GLY A 36 -8.96 -3.94 -12.72
C GLY A 36 -9.34 -5.40 -12.97
N GLY A 37 -9.01 -6.30 -12.05
CA GLY A 37 -9.25 -7.74 -12.20
C GLY A 37 -10.46 -8.24 -11.42
N LEU A 38 -10.44 -8.12 -10.09
CA LEU A 38 -11.43 -8.75 -9.20
C LEU A 38 -12.77 -8.02 -9.15
N MET A 39 -12.77 -6.71 -8.93
CA MET A 39 -14.00 -5.91 -8.78
C MET A 39 -14.95 -6.04 -9.98
N PRO A 40 -14.50 -5.97 -11.25
CA PRO A 40 -15.39 -6.09 -12.40
C PRO A 40 -16.14 -7.43 -12.47
N LEU A 41 -15.61 -8.51 -11.87
CA LEU A 41 -16.27 -9.82 -11.80
C LEU A 41 -17.56 -9.78 -10.96
N PHE A 42 -17.68 -8.81 -10.07
CA PHE A 42 -18.84 -8.59 -9.20
C PHE A 42 -19.61 -7.31 -9.57
N GLY A 43 -19.26 -6.69 -10.71
CA GLY A 43 -19.80 -5.42 -11.21
C GLY A 43 -19.05 -4.19 -10.70
N LEU A 44 -19.14 -3.07 -11.42
CA LEU A 44 -18.51 -1.80 -11.04
C LEU A 44 -19.48 -0.92 -10.24
N ASN A 45 -19.69 -1.28 -8.97
CA ASN A 45 -20.62 -0.57 -8.09
C ASN A 45 -20.12 -0.51 -6.64
N TRP A 46 -20.79 0.28 -5.80
CA TRP A 46 -20.41 0.51 -4.41
C TRP A 46 -20.46 -0.76 -3.54
N ILE A 47 -21.31 -1.74 -3.87
CA ILE A 47 -21.40 -3.02 -3.15
C ILE A 47 -20.14 -3.85 -3.42
N SER A 48 -19.74 -3.96 -4.69
CA SER A 48 -18.48 -4.62 -5.08
C SER A 48 -17.26 -3.92 -4.45
N ALA A 49 -17.26 -2.57 -4.39
CA ALA A 49 -16.20 -1.80 -3.76
C ALA A 49 -16.08 -2.13 -2.26
N LEU A 50 -17.20 -2.28 -1.56
CA LEU A 50 -17.20 -2.69 -0.16
C LEU A 50 -16.67 -4.11 0.02
N GLY A 51 -17.15 -5.06 -0.78
CA GLY A 51 -16.71 -6.46 -0.71
C GLY A 51 -15.22 -6.63 -1.00
N ILE A 52 -14.74 -6.02 -2.08
CA ILE A 52 -13.32 -6.06 -2.46
C ILE A 52 -12.46 -5.26 -1.46
N GLY A 53 -12.95 -4.14 -0.94
CA GLY A 53 -12.29 -3.39 0.13
C GLY A 53 -12.12 -4.21 1.41
N ALA A 54 -13.15 -4.97 1.80
CA ALA A 54 -13.07 -5.88 2.94
C ALA A 54 -12.05 -7.01 2.70
N LEU A 55 -12.05 -7.64 1.51
CA LEU A 55 -11.05 -8.63 1.14
C LEU A 55 -9.62 -8.05 1.21
N PHE A 56 -9.43 -6.85 0.66
CA PHE A 56 -8.17 -6.13 0.73
C PHE A 56 -7.69 -5.98 2.17
N GLY A 57 -8.56 -5.51 3.09
CA GLY A 57 -8.22 -5.37 4.49
C GLY A 57 -7.94 -6.68 5.21
N VAL A 58 -8.68 -7.75 4.93
CA VAL A 58 -8.41 -9.10 5.48
C VAL A 58 -7.03 -9.60 5.08
N LEU A 59 -6.60 -9.37 3.83
CA LEU A 59 -5.26 -9.74 3.35
C LEU A 59 -4.13 -8.93 4.02
N HIS A 60 -4.47 -7.83 4.69
CA HIS A 60 -3.52 -7.05 5.49
C HIS A 60 -3.39 -7.55 6.94
N LEU A 61 -4.11 -8.60 7.33
CA LEU A 61 -3.86 -9.35 8.56
C LEU A 61 -2.59 -10.21 8.42
N GLY A 62 -1.79 -10.29 9.48
CA GLY A 62 -0.57 -11.10 9.52
C GLY A 62 0.73 -10.30 9.34
N GLY A 63 1.87 -10.98 9.50
CA GLY A 63 3.19 -10.33 9.44
C GLY A 63 3.46 -9.35 10.60
N GLY A 64 2.87 -9.59 11.79
CA GLY A 64 2.99 -8.71 12.95
C GLY A 64 2.05 -7.49 12.95
N ARG A 65 1.22 -7.33 11.92
CA ARG A 65 0.27 -6.21 11.79
C ARG A 65 -0.98 -6.44 12.66
N LYS A 66 -1.43 -5.38 13.34
CA LYS A 66 -2.59 -5.39 14.24
C LYS A 66 -3.91 -5.32 13.47
N LEU A 67 -5.00 -5.74 14.11
CA LEU A 67 -6.37 -5.61 13.59
C LEU A 67 -6.69 -4.17 13.17
N SER A 68 -6.20 -3.16 13.89
CA SER A 68 -6.39 -1.74 13.54
C SER A 68 -5.89 -1.41 12.15
N TYR A 69 -4.78 -2.03 11.72
CA TYR A 69 -4.23 -1.83 10.38
C TYR A 69 -5.08 -2.51 9.31
N ALA A 70 -5.65 -3.68 9.59
CA ALA A 70 -6.60 -4.33 8.69
C ALA A 70 -7.90 -3.53 8.55
N VAL A 71 -8.42 -2.94 9.63
CA VAL A 71 -9.58 -2.04 9.58
C VAL A 71 -9.28 -0.81 8.74
N TRP A 72 -8.10 -0.21 8.92
CA TRP A 72 -7.64 0.89 8.09
C TRP A 72 -7.52 0.50 6.61
N ALA A 73 -6.90 -0.65 6.33
CA ALA A 73 -6.76 -1.20 4.98
C ALA A 73 -8.13 -1.45 4.32
N THR A 74 -9.12 -1.92 5.08
CA THR A 74 -10.52 -2.03 4.59
C THR A 74 -11.09 -0.67 4.21
N PHE A 75 -10.90 0.35 5.04
CA PHE A 75 -11.40 1.70 4.78
C PHE A 75 -10.80 2.29 3.51
N VAL A 76 -9.47 2.30 3.38
CA VAL A 76 -8.80 2.82 2.18
C VAL A 76 -9.10 1.96 0.96
N GLY A 77 -9.21 0.64 1.14
CA GLY A 77 -9.58 -0.28 0.09
C GLY A 77 -10.97 0.01 -0.46
N PHE A 78 -11.94 0.29 0.40
CA PHE A 78 -13.25 0.76 -0.01
C PHE A 78 -13.14 2.11 -0.74
N ALA A 79 -12.42 3.08 -0.19
CA ALA A 79 -12.25 4.41 -0.80
C ALA A 79 -11.64 4.35 -2.22
N TYR A 80 -10.68 3.47 -2.49
CA TYR A 80 -10.13 3.26 -3.84
C TYR A 80 -11.14 2.60 -4.78
N GLY A 81 -11.95 1.67 -4.28
CA GLY A 81 -13.06 1.10 -5.04
C GLY A 81 -14.09 2.16 -5.44
N VAL A 82 -14.47 3.00 -4.49
CA VAL A 82 -15.30 4.19 -4.70
C VAL A 82 -14.71 5.10 -5.77
N ALA A 83 -13.42 5.44 -5.65
CA ALA A 83 -12.73 6.28 -6.61
C ALA A 83 -12.75 5.67 -8.02
N THR A 84 -12.63 4.35 -8.14
CA THR A 84 -12.74 3.64 -9.42
C THR A 84 -14.12 3.85 -10.05
N VAL A 85 -15.19 3.65 -9.26
CA VAL A 85 -16.57 3.77 -9.73
C VAL A 85 -16.92 5.20 -10.11
N THR A 86 -16.54 6.19 -9.30
CA THR A 86 -16.91 7.59 -9.54
C THR A 86 -16.10 8.26 -10.64
N SER A 87 -14.81 7.89 -10.78
CA SER A 87 -13.95 8.45 -11.82
C SER A 87 -13.97 7.66 -13.14
N ALA A 88 -14.56 6.46 -13.14
CA ALA A 88 -14.47 5.50 -14.25
C ALA A 88 -13.02 5.25 -14.72
N SER A 89 -12.06 5.31 -13.78
CA SER A 89 -10.63 5.21 -14.08
C SER A 89 -9.89 4.40 -13.02
N LEU A 90 -8.98 3.55 -13.48
CA LEU A 90 -8.02 2.85 -12.63
C LEU A 90 -6.81 3.73 -12.25
N VAL A 91 -6.53 4.79 -13.00
CA VAL A 91 -5.39 5.66 -12.73
C VAL A 91 -5.60 6.44 -11.43
N VAL A 92 -6.83 6.82 -11.12
CA VAL A 92 -7.18 7.56 -9.90
C VAL A 92 -6.85 6.73 -8.64
N PRO A 93 -7.40 5.51 -8.45
CA PRO A 93 -7.04 4.69 -7.29
C PRO A 93 -5.56 4.30 -7.29
N MET A 94 -4.92 4.06 -8.44
CA MET A 94 -3.48 3.77 -8.52
C MET A 94 -2.63 4.90 -7.98
N ALA A 95 -2.92 6.14 -8.41
CA ALA A 95 -2.22 7.32 -7.94
C ALA A 95 -2.49 7.54 -6.45
N SER A 96 -3.74 7.45 -6.01
CA SER A 96 -4.10 7.61 -4.60
C SER A 96 -3.41 6.57 -3.70
N HIS A 97 -3.37 5.31 -4.12
CA HIS A 97 -2.71 4.24 -3.37
C HIS A 97 -1.20 4.42 -3.35
N SER A 98 -0.57 4.66 -4.50
CA SER A 98 0.86 4.88 -4.59
C SER A 98 1.31 6.08 -3.75
N LEU A 99 0.53 7.17 -3.76
CA LEU A 99 0.80 8.35 -2.92
C LEU A 99 0.61 8.06 -1.43
N ASN A 100 -0.40 7.29 -1.04
CA ASN A 100 -0.58 6.86 0.34
C ASN A 100 0.63 6.05 0.83
N ASN A 101 1.14 5.14 -0.01
CA ASN A 101 2.32 4.35 0.32
C ASN A 101 3.57 5.24 0.42
N LEU A 102 3.73 6.21 -0.48
CA LEU A 102 4.85 7.16 -0.44
C LEU A 102 4.83 7.99 0.83
N VAL A 103 3.66 8.55 1.20
CA VAL A 103 3.51 9.31 2.45
C VAL A 103 3.85 8.43 3.65
N GLY A 104 3.37 7.19 3.70
CA GLY A 104 3.73 6.23 4.75
C GLY A 104 5.25 5.99 4.83
N GLY A 105 5.89 5.78 3.68
CA GLY A 105 7.35 5.58 3.60
C GLY A 105 8.15 6.80 4.04
N LEU A 106 7.73 8.01 3.65
CA LEU A 106 8.37 9.26 4.05
C LEU A 106 8.17 9.57 5.54
N LEU A 107 6.98 9.32 6.08
CA LEU A 107 6.71 9.47 7.52
C LEU A 107 7.55 8.50 8.34
N TRP A 108 7.68 7.25 7.89
CA TRP A 108 8.56 6.27 8.52
C TRP A 108 10.03 6.71 8.49
N LEU A 109 10.50 7.22 7.34
CA LEU A 109 11.86 7.74 7.21
C LEU A 109 12.10 8.93 8.15
N PHE A 110 11.15 9.88 8.21
CA PHE A 110 11.23 11.04 9.08
C PHE A 110 11.30 10.63 10.55
N ALA A 111 10.41 9.74 11.00
CA ALA A 111 10.41 9.22 12.37
C ALA A 111 11.71 8.49 12.71
N ALA A 112 12.20 7.63 11.81
CA ALA A 112 13.46 6.90 11.98
C ALA A 112 14.69 7.83 12.03
N SER A 113 14.62 8.99 11.36
CA SER A 113 15.70 9.99 11.33
C SER A 113 15.72 10.92 12.54
N ASN A 114 14.69 10.90 13.41
CA ASN A 114 14.55 11.78 14.57
C ASN A 114 14.83 11.02 15.89
N PRO A 115 16.00 11.19 16.54
CA PRO A 115 16.42 10.34 17.68
C PRO A 115 15.60 10.48 18.97
N GLN A 116 14.73 11.48 19.07
CA GLN A 116 14.00 11.84 20.30
C GLN A 116 12.91 10.82 20.69
N GLU A 117 12.50 9.92 19.79
CA GLU A 117 11.47 8.89 20.05
C GLU A 117 12.02 7.60 20.67
N LYS A 118 13.36 7.41 20.67
CA LYS A 118 14.00 6.20 21.23
C LYS A 118 14.21 6.23 22.76
N GLN A 119 13.76 7.28 23.47
CA GLN A 119 14.00 7.49 24.90
C GLN A 119 12.72 7.65 25.75
N MET A 120 11.53 7.35 25.20
CA MET A 120 10.29 7.21 25.97
C MET A 120 9.80 5.76 25.93
#